data_AF-A0A1H0T6V4-F1
#
_entry.id   AF-A0A1H0T6V4-F1
#
_cell.length_a   1.000
_cell.length_b   1.000
_cell.length_c   1.000
_cell.angle_alpha   90.00
_cell.angle_beta   90.00
_cell.angle_gamma   90.00
#
_symmetry.space_group_name_H-M   'P 1'
#
loop_
_entity.id
_entity.type
_entity.pdbx_description
1 polymer ?
#
loop_
_entity_poly.entity_id
_entity_poly.type
_entity_poly.pdbx_seq_one_letter_code
_entity_poly.pdbx_strand_id
1 'polypeptide(L)'
;MKSTIASHPDKPAIESGLARRVALRKLARRFGVSIDALHRHKKRLLRDAPEMFLAVQARDWKVKPEELEALRLETSEGWLANVRADLGKVLYYRDVCIADDDHQAAAHWTGHARKYFEMIGHAAEQLKAHSINIQNNFYNSPDYWLIQNAILAALTDHPAARADVLRALEGVGSGAAPAMITVSPVQHEAAA
;
A
#
# COMPACT_ATOMS: atom_id res chain seq x y z
N MET A 1 -46.27 16.36 -5.89
CA MET A 1 -46.48 14.93 -5.55
C MET A 1 -45.27 14.39 -4.79
N LYS A 2 -45.45 13.95 -3.55
CA LYS A 2 -44.43 13.24 -2.76
C LYS A 2 -44.20 11.87 -3.40
N SER A 3 -42.96 11.54 -3.76
CA SER A 3 -42.61 10.25 -4.35
C SER A 3 -42.59 9.17 -3.26
N THR A 4 -43.01 7.94 -3.57
CA THR A 4 -42.98 6.79 -2.65
C THR A 4 -41.61 6.59 -1.99
N ILE A 5 -40.51 6.93 -2.68
CA ILE A 5 -39.14 6.83 -2.16
C ILE A 5 -38.83 7.92 -1.12
N ALA A 6 -39.47 9.09 -1.21
CA ALA A 6 -39.24 10.18 -0.25
C ALA A 6 -39.75 9.82 1.17
N SER A 7 -40.68 8.88 1.27
CA SER A 7 -41.21 8.37 2.55
C SER A 7 -40.71 6.95 2.87
N HIS A 8 -39.75 6.43 2.11
CA HIS A 8 -39.24 5.07 2.31
C HIS A 8 -38.24 5.04 3.49
N PRO A 9 -38.29 4.05 4.40
CA PRO A 9 -37.37 3.97 5.54
C PRO A 9 -35.89 3.90 5.08
N ASP A 10 -35.61 3.11 4.04
CA ASP A 10 -34.27 3.00 3.46
C ASP A 10 -33.93 4.06 2.40
N LYS A 11 -34.56 5.24 2.46
CA LYS A 11 -34.30 6.35 1.52
C LYS A 11 -32.79 6.63 1.34
N PRO A 12 -31.96 6.74 2.40
CA PRO A 12 -30.53 7.01 2.23
C PRO A 12 -29.80 5.93 1.43
N ALA A 13 -30.16 4.66 1.62
CA ALA A 13 -29.57 3.54 0.90
C ALA A 13 -29.97 3.53 -0.58
N ILE A 14 -31.23 3.86 -0.88
CA ILE A 14 -31.74 4.00 -2.24
C ILE A 14 -31.04 5.16 -2.97
N GLU A 15 -30.93 6.33 -2.32
CA GLU A 15 -30.27 7.51 -2.86
C GLU A 15 -28.78 7.27 -3.11
N SER A 16 -28.08 6.59 -2.18
CA SER A 16 -26.69 6.17 -2.37
C SER A 16 -26.53 5.21 -3.57
N GLY A 17 -27.44 4.23 -3.70
CA GLY A 17 -27.46 3.32 -4.84
C GLY A 17 -27.70 4.03 -6.18
N LEU A 18 -28.58 5.04 -6.19
CA LEU A 18 -28.83 5.88 -7.37
C LEU A 18 -27.60 6.72 -7.75
N ALA A 19 -26.92 7.33 -6.76
CA ALA A 19 -25.70 8.11 -7.00
C ALA A 19 -24.55 7.24 -7.56
N ARG A 20 -24.42 6.00 -7.08
CA ARG A 20 -23.47 4.99 -7.58
C ARG A 20 -23.84 4.36 -8.93
N ARG A 21 -24.89 4.85 -9.60
CA ARG A 21 -25.38 4.33 -10.89
C ARG A 21 -25.74 2.83 -10.86
N VAL A 22 -26.16 2.29 -9.72
CA VAL A 22 -26.65 0.90 -9.63
C VAL A 22 -27.88 0.74 -10.52
N ALA A 23 -27.96 -0.37 -11.26
CA ALA A 23 -29.07 -0.65 -12.17
C ALA A 23 -30.43 -0.56 -11.44
N LEU A 24 -31.36 0.23 -11.98
CA LEU A 24 -32.68 0.47 -11.35
C LEU A 24 -33.45 -0.82 -11.08
N ARG A 25 -33.33 -1.83 -11.96
CA ARG A 25 -33.95 -3.16 -11.76
C ARG A 25 -33.43 -3.88 -10.52
N LYS A 26 -32.15 -3.69 -10.15
CA LYS A 26 -31.57 -4.28 -8.94
C LYS A 26 -32.05 -3.54 -7.69
N LEU A 27 -32.08 -2.22 -7.72
CA LEU A 27 -32.61 -1.40 -6.62
C LEU A 27 -34.10 -1.66 -6.38
N ALA A 28 -34.89 -1.75 -7.46
CA ALA A 28 -36.31 -2.07 -7.40
C ALA A 28 -36.56 -3.42 -6.69
N ARG A 29 -35.83 -4.47 -7.09
CA ARG A 29 -35.91 -5.78 -6.45
C ARG A 29 -35.48 -5.75 -4.99
N ARG A 30 -34.38 -5.06 -4.69
CA ARG A 30 -33.79 -5.03 -3.34
C ARG A 30 -34.66 -4.32 -2.33
N PHE A 31 -35.28 -3.21 -2.72
CA PHE A 31 -36.04 -2.35 -1.82
C PHE A 31 -37.56 -2.44 -2.03
N GLY A 32 -38.04 -3.37 -2.86
CA GLY A 32 -39.48 -3.58 -3.09
C GLY A 32 -40.20 -2.37 -3.70
N VAL A 33 -39.49 -1.49 -4.43
CA VAL A 33 -40.05 -0.28 -5.04
C VAL A 33 -40.17 -0.41 -6.55
N SER A 34 -41.12 0.31 -7.16
CA SER A 34 -41.27 0.30 -8.62
C SER A 34 -40.12 1.03 -9.32
N ILE A 35 -39.74 0.53 -10.50
CA ILE A 35 -38.70 1.14 -11.34
C ILE A 35 -39.08 2.57 -11.72
N ASP A 36 -40.36 2.83 -12.00
CA ASP A 36 -40.85 4.16 -12.35
C ASP A 36 -40.78 5.15 -11.19
N ALA A 37 -40.96 4.67 -9.95
CA ALA A 37 -40.75 5.50 -8.77
C ALA A 37 -39.27 5.89 -8.67
N LEU A 38 -38.34 4.93 -8.85
CA LEU A 38 -36.90 5.17 -8.85
C LEU A 38 -36.49 6.15 -9.96
N HIS A 39 -37.05 6.01 -11.15
CA HIS A 39 -36.75 6.89 -12.28
C HIS A 39 -37.19 8.34 -12.00
N ARG A 40 -38.43 8.52 -11.52
CA ARG A 40 -38.96 9.83 -11.13
C ARG A 40 -38.16 10.44 -9.97
N HIS A 41 -37.75 9.61 -9.02
CA HIS A 41 -36.96 10.06 -7.88
C HIS A 41 -35.55 10.48 -8.27
N LYS A 42 -34.86 9.69 -9.10
CA LYS A 42 -33.55 10.02 -9.67
C LYS A 42 -33.57 11.35 -10.42
N LYS A 43 -34.58 11.58 -11.27
CA LYS A 43 -34.71 12.83 -12.04
C LYS A 43 -34.84 14.06 -11.13
N ARG A 44 -35.57 13.94 -10.02
CA ARG A 44 -35.68 15.00 -9.01
C ARG A 44 -34.37 15.20 -8.26
N LEU A 45 -33.73 14.12 -7.82
CA LEU A 45 -32.46 14.15 -7.11
C LEU A 45 -31.36 14.85 -7.93
N LEU A 46 -31.32 14.60 -9.25
CA LEU A 46 -30.40 15.27 -10.17
C LEU A 46 -30.62 16.78 -10.29
N ARG A 47 -31.86 17.24 -10.07
CA ARG A 47 -32.22 18.66 -10.12
C ARG A 47 -31.99 19.35 -8.77
N ASP A 48 -32.37 18.68 -7.70
CA ASP A 48 -32.43 19.27 -6.36
C ASP A 48 -31.13 19.07 -5.55
N ALA A 49 -30.32 18.06 -5.90
CA ALA A 49 -29.05 17.73 -5.24
C ALA A 49 -28.01 17.13 -6.23
N PRO A 50 -27.60 17.90 -7.26
CA PRO A 50 -26.63 17.43 -8.27
C PRO A 50 -25.27 17.07 -7.66
N GLU A 51 -24.85 17.76 -6.59
CA GLU A 51 -23.59 17.54 -5.89
C GLU A 51 -23.44 16.11 -5.35
N MET A 52 -24.54 15.43 -4.99
CA MET A 52 -24.49 14.05 -4.51
C MET A 52 -24.06 13.06 -5.62
N PHE A 53 -24.40 13.36 -6.87
CA PHE A 53 -23.94 12.57 -8.02
C PHE A 53 -22.52 12.96 -8.47
N LEU A 54 -22.11 14.20 -8.21
CA LEU A 54 -20.76 14.68 -8.48
C LEU A 54 -19.75 14.18 -7.44
N ALA A 55 -20.11 14.12 -6.16
CA ALA A 55 -19.26 13.57 -5.10
C ALA A 55 -18.90 12.09 -5.32
N VAL A 56 -19.80 11.34 -5.97
CA VAL A 56 -19.54 9.95 -6.38
C VAL A 56 -18.69 9.88 -7.66
N GLN A 57 -18.75 10.88 -8.54
CA GLN A 57 -17.86 11.02 -9.70
C GLN A 57 -16.46 11.54 -9.33
N ALA A 58 -16.34 12.36 -8.29
CA ALA A 58 -15.08 12.91 -7.78
C ALA A 58 -14.18 11.85 -7.10
N ARG A 59 -14.56 10.57 -7.15
CA ARG A 59 -13.70 9.43 -6.81
C ARG A 59 -12.69 9.08 -7.91
N ASP A 60 -12.46 9.96 -8.89
CA ASP A 60 -11.19 10.02 -9.59
C ASP A 60 -10.13 10.53 -8.59
N TRP A 61 -9.64 9.60 -7.79
CA TRP A 61 -8.72 9.81 -6.68
C TRP A 61 -7.41 10.37 -7.24
N LYS A 62 -7.22 11.68 -7.17
CA LYS A 62 -5.89 12.30 -7.27
C LYS A 62 -5.20 12.10 -5.92
N VAL A 63 -4.82 10.85 -5.63
CA VAL A 63 -4.04 10.50 -4.43
C VAL A 63 -2.66 11.14 -4.62
N LYS A 64 -2.15 11.89 -3.64
CA LYS A 64 -0.74 12.25 -3.63
C LYS A 64 0.12 10.98 -3.44
N PRO A 65 1.36 10.90 -3.95
CA PRO A 65 2.19 9.69 -3.83
C PRO A 65 2.34 9.18 -2.38
N GLU A 66 2.46 10.09 -1.41
CA GLU A 66 2.56 9.77 0.02
C GLU A 66 1.26 9.19 0.59
N GLU A 67 0.11 9.73 0.19
CA GLU A 67 -1.22 9.22 0.55
C GLU A 67 -1.48 7.86 -0.11
N LEU A 68 -0.85 7.58 -1.26
CA LEU A 68 -0.97 6.30 -1.96
C LEU A 68 -0.21 5.19 -1.24
N GLU A 69 0.95 5.48 -0.66
CA GLU A 69 1.69 4.53 0.16
C GLU A 69 0.96 4.23 1.47
N ALA A 70 0.45 5.26 2.16
CA ALA A 70 -0.37 5.08 3.35
C ALA A 70 -1.64 4.27 3.04
N LEU A 71 -2.35 4.60 1.95
CA LEU A 71 -3.53 3.87 1.50
C LEU A 71 -3.19 2.43 1.09
N ARG A 72 -2.02 2.20 0.47
CA ARG A 72 -1.52 0.86 0.14
C ARG A 72 -1.25 0.04 1.38
N LEU A 73 -0.64 0.63 2.41
CA LEU A 73 -0.35 -0.05 3.65
C LEU A 73 -1.65 -0.38 4.40
N GLU A 74 -2.54 0.59 4.56
CA GLU A 74 -3.86 0.41 5.19
C GLU A 74 -4.71 -0.63 4.43
N THR A 75 -4.70 -0.56 3.09
CA THR A 75 -5.42 -1.54 2.26
C THR A 75 -4.78 -2.92 2.35
N SER A 76 -3.45 -3.01 2.42
CA SER A 76 -2.74 -4.29 2.57
C SER A 76 -3.02 -4.94 3.92
N GLU A 77 -2.99 -4.17 5.01
CA GLU A 77 -3.31 -4.65 6.36
C GLU A 77 -4.78 -5.07 6.48
N GLY A 78 -5.71 -4.25 5.99
CA GLY A 78 -7.12 -4.56 5.95
C GLY A 78 -7.44 -5.77 5.07
N TRP A 79 -6.76 -5.90 3.93
CA TRP A 79 -6.89 -7.05 3.04
C TRP A 79 -6.37 -8.34 3.68
N LEU A 80 -5.19 -8.31 4.32
CA LEU A 80 -4.65 -9.46 5.05
C LEU A 80 -5.57 -9.89 6.20
N ALA A 81 -6.17 -8.94 6.92
CA ALA A 81 -7.14 -9.23 7.97
C ALA A 81 -8.38 -9.95 7.42
N ASN A 82 -8.92 -9.48 6.30
CA ASN A 82 -10.07 -10.11 5.63
C ASN A 82 -9.73 -11.51 5.09
N VAL A 83 -8.57 -11.65 4.44
CA VAL A 83 -8.07 -12.94 3.94
C VAL A 83 -7.87 -13.95 5.06
N ARG A 84 -7.31 -13.52 6.20
CA ARG A 84 -7.16 -14.38 7.39
C ARG A 84 -8.51 -14.79 7.97
N ALA A 85 -9.46 -13.87 8.07
CA ALA A 85 -10.79 -14.15 8.58
C ALA A 85 -11.54 -15.17 7.69
N ASP A 86 -11.45 -15.01 6.38
CA ASP A 86 -12.09 -15.93 5.43
C ASP A 86 -11.40 -17.30 5.37
N LEU A 87 -10.07 -17.34 5.43
CA LEU A 87 -9.33 -18.60 5.59
C LEU A 87 -9.77 -19.35 6.85
N GLY A 88 -9.94 -18.65 7.97
CA GLY A 88 -10.45 -19.25 9.22
C GLY A 88 -11.82 -19.92 9.04
N LYS A 89 -12.74 -19.29 8.31
CA LYS A 89 -14.06 -19.88 7.99
C LYS A 89 -13.93 -21.12 7.11
N VAL A 90 -13.07 -21.07 6.09
CA VAL A 90 -12.84 -22.20 5.18
C VAL A 90 -12.27 -23.41 5.93
N LEU A 91 -11.28 -23.18 6.80
CA LEU A 91 -10.71 -24.24 7.63
C LEU A 91 -11.74 -24.80 8.61
N TYR A 92 -12.56 -23.94 9.22
CA TYR A 92 -13.67 -24.39 10.06
C TYR A 92 -14.65 -25.31 9.31
N TYR A 93 -15.12 -24.91 8.12
CA TYR A 93 -16.04 -25.75 7.34
C TYR A 93 -15.39 -27.05 6.86
N ARG A 94 -14.10 -27.02 6.52
CA ARG A 94 -13.33 -28.24 6.23
C ARG A 94 -13.38 -29.20 7.42
N ASP A 95 -13.09 -28.70 8.62
CA ASP A 95 -13.01 -29.55 9.81
C ASP A 95 -14.39 -30.08 10.22
N VAL A 96 -15.46 -29.31 10.03
CA VAL A 96 -16.84 -29.78 10.17
C VAL A 96 -17.14 -30.92 9.19
N CYS A 97 -16.81 -30.76 7.90
CA CYS A 97 -17.01 -31.83 6.92
C CYS A 97 -16.18 -33.08 7.22
N ILE A 98 -14.98 -32.94 7.79
CA ILE A 98 -14.18 -34.08 8.24
C ILE A 98 -14.86 -34.79 9.41
N ALA A 99 -15.40 -34.03 10.37
CA ALA A 99 -16.10 -34.60 11.52
C ALA A 99 -17.39 -35.33 11.12
N ASP A 100 -18.06 -34.87 10.06
CA ASP A 100 -19.27 -35.49 9.50
C ASP A 100 -18.97 -36.62 8.49
N ASP A 101 -17.70 -37.02 8.34
CA ASP A 101 -17.23 -38.06 7.39
C ASP A 101 -17.51 -37.75 5.90
N ASP A 102 -17.84 -36.48 5.59
CA ASP A 102 -17.98 -36.00 4.21
C ASP A 102 -16.62 -35.58 3.64
N HIS A 103 -15.83 -36.59 3.27
CA HIS A 103 -14.50 -36.39 2.72
C HIS A 103 -14.48 -35.65 1.37
N GLN A 104 -15.57 -35.70 0.59
CA GLN A 104 -15.65 -34.99 -0.69
C GLN A 104 -15.81 -33.49 -0.47
N ALA A 105 -16.70 -33.08 0.45
CA ALA A 105 -16.83 -31.69 0.83
C ALA A 105 -15.56 -31.18 1.54
N ALA A 106 -14.93 -32.00 2.39
CA ALA A 106 -13.66 -31.65 3.02
C ALA A 106 -12.53 -31.41 1.99
N ALA A 107 -12.44 -32.23 0.94
CA ALA A 107 -11.50 -32.03 -0.15
C ALA A 107 -11.78 -30.73 -0.91
N HIS A 108 -13.06 -30.40 -1.14
CA HIS A 108 -13.47 -29.14 -1.77
C HIS A 108 -13.01 -27.92 -0.95
N TRP A 109 -13.28 -27.90 0.35
CA TRP A 109 -12.85 -26.80 1.25
C TRP A 109 -11.33 -26.71 1.37
N THR A 110 -10.63 -27.85 1.37
CA THR A 110 -9.16 -27.89 1.32
C THR A 110 -8.61 -27.24 0.04
N GLY A 111 -9.27 -27.46 -1.10
CA GLY A 111 -8.94 -26.79 -2.37
C GLY A 111 -9.12 -25.27 -2.31
N HIS A 112 -10.16 -24.78 -1.62
CA HIS A 112 -10.33 -23.34 -1.38
C HIS A 112 -9.26 -22.78 -0.43
N ALA A 113 -8.91 -23.48 0.65
CA ALA A 113 -7.86 -23.06 1.57
C ALA A 113 -6.52 -22.87 0.86
N ARG A 114 -6.17 -23.75 -0.10
CA ARG A 114 -4.96 -23.64 -0.91
C ARG A 114 -4.88 -22.32 -1.68
N LYS A 115 -6.00 -21.84 -2.23
CA LYS A 115 -6.04 -20.55 -2.95
C LYS A 115 -5.74 -19.37 -2.03
N TYR A 116 -6.25 -19.40 -0.80
CA TYR A 116 -5.95 -18.38 0.20
C TYR A 116 -4.48 -18.40 0.62
N PHE A 117 -3.89 -19.59 0.82
CA PHE A 117 -2.45 -19.70 1.10
C PHE A 117 -1.59 -19.17 -0.05
N GLU A 118 -1.98 -19.44 -1.29
CA GLU A 118 -1.30 -18.91 -2.47
C GLU A 118 -1.38 -17.37 -2.53
N MET A 119 -2.57 -16.79 -2.28
CA MET A 119 -2.75 -15.34 -2.21
C MET A 119 -1.88 -14.69 -1.12
N ILE A 120 -1.80 -15.31 0.06
CA ILE A 120 -0.93 -14.85 1.16
C ILE A 120 0.54 -14.92 0.75
N GLY A 121 0.96 -16.01 0.08
CA GLY A 121 2.32 -16.18 -0.43
C GLY A 121 2.71 -15.11 -1.44
N HIS A 122 1.86 -14.84 -2.44
CA HIS A 122 2.08 -13.78 -3.44
C HIS A 122 2.19 -12.40 -2.79
N ALA A 123 1.34 -12.10 -1.80
CA ALA A 123 1.41 -10.83 -1.07
C ALA A 123 2.72 -10.69 -0.27
N ALA A 124 3.18 -11.77 0.37
CA ALA A 124 4.46 -11.78 1.09
C ALA A 124 5.67 -11.58 0.15
N GLU A 125 5.64 -12.19 -1.04
CA GLU A 125 6.68 -11.98 -2.05
C GLU A 125 6.70 -10.54 -2.58
N GLN A 126 5.53 -9.93 -2.79
CA GLN A 126 5.43 -8.53 -3.19
C GLN A 126 5.99 -7.59 -2.12
N LEU A 127 5.73 -7.84 -0.84
CA LEU A 127 6.31 -7.06 0.25
C LEU A 127 7.84 -7.17 0.30
N LYS A 128 8.39 -8.35 0.04
CA LYS A 128 9.85 -8.55 -0.06
C LYS A 128 10.46 -7.82 -1.25
N ALA A 129 9.77 -7.79 -2.40
CA ALA A 129 10.22 -7.05 -3.58
C ALA A 129 10.25 -5.52 -3.35
N HIS A 130 9.42 -5.01 -2.44
CA HIS A 130 9.38 -3.59 -2.05
C HIS A 130 10.29 -3.26 -0.85
N SER A 131 11.14 -4.18 -0.38
CA SER A 131 12.30 -3.77 0.42
C SER A 131 13.26 -3.05 -0.53
N ILE A 132 13.02 -1.75 -0.71
CA ILE A 132 13.81 -0.87 -1.55
C ILE A 132 15.26 -1.06 -1.12
N ASN A 133 16.08 -1.63 -2.01
CA ASN A 133 17.52 -1.44 -1.92
C ASN A 133 17.73 0.05 -2.15
N ILE A 134 17.67 0.84 -1.08
CA ILE A 134 17.98 2.25 -1.10
C ILE A 134 19.46 2.29 -1.43
N GLN A 135 19.78 2.30 -2.73
CA GLN A 135 21.06 2.75 -3.23
C GLN A 135 21.11 4.24 -2.91
N ASN A 136 21.43 4.53 -1.66
CA ASN A 136 21.66 5.87 -1.17
C ASN A 136 22.84 6.38 -1.98
N ASN A 137 22.57 7.16 -3.03
CA ASN A 137 23.59 7.73 -3.90
C ASN A 137 24.25 8.88 -3.14
N PHE A 138 24.98 8.51 -2.09
CA PHE A 138 25.58 9.39 -1.11
C PHE A 138 26.51 10.41 -1.77
N TYR A 139 27.18 10.02 -2.86
CA TYR A 139 28.04 10.87 -3.67
C TYR A 139 27.33 12.09 -4.28
N ASN A 140 26.01 12.00 -4.53
CA ASN A 140 25.21 13.09 -5.06
C ASN A 140 24.52 13.92 -3.97
N SER A 141 24.72 13.58 -2.70
CA SER A 141 24.15 14.33 -1.58
C SER A 141 24.97 15.59 -1.28
N PRO A 142 24.34 16.72 -0.88
CA PRO A 142 25.06 17.88 -0.37
C PRO A 142 26.00 17.57 0.82
N ASP A 143 25.65 16.56 1.63
CA ASP A 143 26.42 16.14 2.81
C ASP A 143 27.79 15.56 2.44
N TYR A 144 27.90 14.87 1.30
CA TYR A 144 29.18 14.38 0.79
C TYR A 144 30.16 15.52 0.51
N TRP A 145 29.69 16.62 -0.07
CA TRP A 145 30.51 17.81 -0.32
C TRP A 145 30.97 18.48 0.97
N LEU A 146 30.13 18.51 2.00
CA LEU A 146 30.48 19.05 3.31
C LEU A 146 31.58 18.23 3.98
N ILE A 147 31.48 16.90 3.94
CA ILE A 147 32.50 16.00 4.50
C ILE A 147 33.82 16.14 3.73
N GLN A 148 33.77 16.16 2.39
CA GLN A 148 34.96 16.33 1.57
C GLN A 148 35.67 17.66 1.87
N ASN A 149 34.93 18.75 2.00
CA ASN A 149 35.49 20.05 2.36
C ASN A 149 36.08 20.06 3.77
N ALA A 150 35.44 19.43 4.75
CA ALA A 150 35.96 19.33 6.11
C ALA A 150 37.28 18.55 6.18
N ILE A 151 37.38 17.43 5.45
CA ILE A 151 38.60 16.63 5.35
C ILE A 151 39.72 17.45 4.68
N LEU A 152 39.43 18.12 3.57
CA LEU A 152 40.43 18.93 2.87
C LEU A 152 40.88 20.15 3.66
N ALA A 153 39.98 20.76 4.45
CA ALA A 153 40.30 21.87 5.34
C ALA A 153 41.18 21.42 6.52
N ALA A 154 40.97 20.21 7.06
CA ALA A 154 41.83 19.66 8.10
C ALA A 154 43.26 19.33 7.59
N LEU A 155 43.42 19.13 6.29
CA LEU A 155 44.70 18.80 5.64
C LEU A 155 45.45 20.01 5.07
N THR A 156 45.03 21.24 5.42
CA THR A 156 45.60 22.48 4.85
C THR A 156 47.10 22.60 5.10
N ASP A 157 47.56 22.23 6.30
CA ASP A 157 48.98 22.31 6.70
C ASP A 157 49.82 21.11 6.22
N HIS A 158 49.21 20.13 5.55
CA HIS A 158 49.84 18.90 5.09
C HIS A 158 49.63 18.69 3.58
N PRO A 159 50.33 19.44 2.71
CA PRO A 159 50.08 19.45 1.27
C PRO A 159 50.34 18.10 0.59
N ALA A 160 51.29 17.30 1.09
CA ALA A 160 51.55 15.95 0.60
C ALA A 160 50.37 15.00 0.91
N ALA A 161 49.89 14.99 2.15
CA ALA A 161 48.75 14.18 2.56
C ALA A 161 47.44 14.58 1.84
N ARG A 162 47.27 15.88 1.59
CA ARG A 162 46.15 16.41 0.82
C ARG A 162 46.11 15.87 -0.62
N ALA A 163 47.26 15.77 -1.28
CA ALA A 163 47.35 15.24 -2.65
C ALA A 163 47.00 13.74 -2.71
N ASP A 164 47.44 12.96 -1.72
CA ASP A 164 47.14 11.52 -1.66
C ASP A 164 45.66 11.25 -1.35
N VAL A 165 45.04 12.05 -0.48
CA VAL A 165 43.61 11.95 -0.19
C VAL A 165 42.75 12.33 -1.40
N LEU A 166 43.12 13.38 -2.15
CA LEU A 166 42.42 13.73 -3.40
C LEU A 166 42.50 12.60 -4.43
N ARG A 167 43.69 12.00 -4.61
CA ARG A 167 43.89 10.85 -5.51
C ARG A 167 43.03 9.65 -5.09
N ALA A 168 42.90 9.40 -3.78
CA ALA A 168 42.04 8.35 -3.26
C ALA A 168 40.56 8.63 -3.54
N LEU A 169 40.09 9.86 -3.29
CA LEU A 169 38.69 10.27 -3.52
C LEU A 169 38.29 10.22 -5.01
N GLU A 170 39.18 10.60 -5.94
CA GLU A 170 38.96 10.49 -7.38
C GLU A 170 38.80 9.02 -7.85
N GLY A 171 39.55 8.10 -7.22
CA GLY A 171 39.44 6.66 -7.47
C GLY A 171 38.08 6.10 -7.04
N VAL A 172 37.57 6.53 -5.87
CA VAL A 172 36.25 6.14 -5.37
C VAL A 172 35.12 6.67 -6.26
N GLY A 173 35.22 7.91 -6.75
CA GLY A 173 34.25 8.52 -7.66
C GLY A 173 34.14 7.82 -9.03
N SER A 174 35.20 7.14 -9.47
CA SER A 174 35.23 6.37 -10.73
C SER A 174 34.75 4.92 -10.56
N GLY A 175 34.23 4.54 -9.39
CA GLY A 175 33.74 3.19 -9.10
C GLY A 175 34.82 2.18 -8.73
N ALA A 176 36.06 2.62 -8.50
CA ALA A 176 37.10 1.75 -7.95
C ALA A 176 36.92 1.66 -6.43
N ALA A 177 36.73 0.45 -5.90
CA ALA A 177 36.70 0.22 -4.46
C ALA A 177 38.07 0.58 -3.87
N PRO A 178 38.16 1.52 -2.89
CA PRO A 178 39.43 1.84 -2.27
C PRO A 178 39.88 0.64 -1.42
N ALA A 179 41.19 0.41 -1.34
CA ALA A 179 41.74 -0.59 -0.44
C ALA A 179 41.32 -0.25 0.99
N MET A 180 40.61 -1.16 1.66
CA MET A 180 40.23 -0.99 3.06
C MET A 180 41.50 -0.86 3.91
N ILE A 181 41.75 0.33 4.44
CA ILE A 181 42.83 0.56 5.40
C ILE A 181 42.36 -0.05 6.72
N THR A 182 42.96 -1.19 7.09
CA THR A 182 42.86 -1.72 8.44
C THR A 182 43.76 -0.87 9.33
N VAL A 183 43.16 0.11 10.03
CA VAL A 183 43.89 0.86 11.06
C VAL A 183 44.14 -0.11 12.21
N SER A 184 45.40 -0.56 12.35
CA SER A 184 45.81 -1.27 13.57
C SER A 184 45.69 -0.31 14.76
N PRO A 185 45.15 -0.76 15.90
CA PRO A 185 44.93 0.11 17.05
C PRO A 185 46.26 0.73 17.50
N VAL A 186 46.24 2.05 17.70
CA VAL A 186 47.37 2.82 18.22
C VAL A 186 47.75 2.25 19.58
N GLN A 187 48.95 1.67 19.68
CA GLN A 187 49.52 1.29 20.97
C GLN A 187 49.87 2.59 21.71
N HIS A 188 49.03 2.96 22.68
CA HIS A 188 49.41 3.95 23.67
C HIS A 188 50.53 3.37 24.54
N GLU A 189 51.76 3.77 24.22
CA GLU A 189 52.92 3.54 25.08
C GLU A 189 52.70 4.36 26.37
N ALA A 190 52.37 3.65 27.44
CA ALA A 190 52.33 4.21 28.79
C ALA A 190 53.77 4.46 29.25
N ALA A 191 54.21 5.72 29.18
CA ALA A 191 55.43 6.16 29.84
C ALA A 191 55.16 6.29 31.35
N ALA A 192 55.94 5.53 32.11
CA ALA A 192 56.08 5.59 33.56
C ALA A 192 56.89 6.82 34.01
#